data_AF-A0A6B0HMM2-F1
#
_entry.id   AF-A0A6B0HMM2-F1
#
_cell.length_a   1.000
_cell.length_b   1.000
_cell.length_c   1.000
_cell.angle_alpha   90.00
_cell.angle_beta   90.00
_cell.angle_gamma   90.00
#
_symmetry.space_group_name_H-M   'P 1'
#
loop_
_entity.id
_entity.type
_entity.pdbx_description
1 polymer ?
#
loop_
_entity_poly.entity_id
_entity_poly.type
_entity_poly.pdbx_seq_one_letter_code
_entity_poly.pdbx_strand_id
1 'polypeptide(L)'
;MTSDSPTQSNGTDRTDPVPTTVICFDRDHTVSVNPHPDRDAVPLSWIKYLAHEVPDIDVWATGNQTLREEASIPGISEAITCWRYLTLPENPMKFHSHVPVGARLPGRREGLHLIQAVYGQLATASETYQLIVVDDVDLSDLESDGWAHYFPEEFVDAVEADTAGLDLPVPLENPSNIPLTDPDCPDTYPPLDFDQPGPLQYR
;
A
#
# COMPACT_ATOMS: atom_id res chain seq x y z
N MET A 1 -14.11 -41.10 -28.99
CA MET A 1 -15.28 -40.22 -28.81
C MET A 1 -15.28 -39.88 -27.33
N THR A 2 -14.71 -38.72 -26.99
CA THR A 2 -15.40 -37.51 -26.46
C THR A 2 -15.77 -37.69 -24.98
N SER A 3 -15.49 -36.80 -24.03
CA SER A 3 -14.90 -35.46 -24.01
C SER A 3 -14.80 -35.04 -22.52
N ASP A 4 -13.73 -34.31 -22.19
CA ASP A 4 -13.65 -33.07 -21.38
C ASP A 4 -14.64 -32.83 -20.21
N SER A 5 -14.17 -32.74 -18.95
CA SER A 5 -13.66 -31.53 -18.23
C SER A 5 -14.79 -30.85 -17.38
N PRO A 6 -14.55 -30.05 -16.31
CA PRO A 6 -13.35 -29.26 -16.03
C PRO A 6 -12.79 -29.19 -14.58
N THR A 7 -11.47 -29.00 -14.54
CA THR A 7 -10.73 -27.92 -13.84
C THR A 7 -11.02 -27.68 -12.36
N GLN A 8 -10.16 -28.24 -11.50
CA GLN A 8 -9.90 -27.68 -10.17
C GLN A 8 -9.22 -26.32 -10.33
N SER A 9 -9.74 -25.34 -9.60
CA SER A 9 -9.23 -23.97 -9.52
C SER A 9 -7.75 -23.96 -9.14
N ASN A 10 -6.91 -23.38 -10.00
CA ASN A 10 -5.58 -22.91 -9.62
C ASN A 10 -5.77 -21.76 -8.63
N GLY A 11 -5.85 -22.09 -7.34
CA GLY A 11 -5.62 -21.13 -6.28
C GLY A 11 -4.21 -20.59 -6.49
N THR A 12 -4.09 -19.28 -6.64
CA THR A 12 -2.82 -18.56 -6.54
C THR A 12 -2.29 -18.77 -5.13
N ASP A 13 -1.51 -19.84 -4.95
CA ASP A 13 -0.89 -20.21 -3.68
C ASP A 13 0.16 -19.14 -3.32
N ARG A 14 -0.23 -18.21 -2.46
CA ARG A 14 0.72 -17.30 -1.79
C ARG A 14 1.25 -18.00 -0.56
N THR A 15 2.56 -18.03 -0.42
CA THR A 15 3.24 -18.51 0.79
C THR A 15 3.21 -17.49 1.93
N ASP A 16 2.92 -16.23 1.63
CA ASP A 16 2.94 -15.15 2.62
C ASP A 16 1.50 -14.66 2.94
N PRO A 17 1.17 -14.51 4.23
CA PRO A 17 -0.15 -14.05 4.65
C PRO A 17 -0.41 -12.59 4.23
N VAL A 18 -1.69 -12.22 4.11
CA VAL A 18 -2.07 -10.81 3.93
C VAL A 18 -1.66 -10.00 5.16
N PRO A 19 -1.16 -8.75 5.00
CA PRO A 19 -0.78 -7.92 6.14
C PRO A 19 -1.97 -7.70 7.07
N THR A 20 -1.71 -7.54 8.36
CA THR A 20 -2.74 -7.18 9.33
C THR A 20 -3.23 -5.74 9.15
N THR A 21 -2.41 -4.87 8.55
CA THR A 21 -2.75 -3.46 8.33
C THR A 21 -2.19 -2.96 7.00
N VAL A 22 -2.97 -2.16 6.28
CA VAL A 22 -2.55 -1.41 5.10
C VAL A 22 -2.73 0.07 5.38
N ILE A 23 -1.65 0.85 5.26
CA ILE A 23 -1.65 2.29 5.54
C ILE A 23 -1.33 3.06 4.27
N CYS A 24 -2.15 4.06 3.95
CA CYS A 24 -2.00 4.91 2.79
C CYS A 24 -1.70 6.35 3.23
N PHE A 25 -0.59 6.92 2.78
CA PHE A 25 -0.20 8.30 3.10
C PHE A 25 -0.27 9.17 1.85
N ASP A 26 -0.95 10.31 1.93
CA ASP A 26 -0.60 11.43 1.05
C ASP A 26 0.74 12.02 1.47
N ARG A 27 1.35 12.78 0.57
CA ARG A 27 2.65 13.42 0.74
C ARG A 27 2.49 14.88 1.15
N ASP A 28 1.76 15.65 0.36
CA ASP A 28 1.70 17.09 0.51
C ASP A 28 0.84 17.45 1.72
N HIS A 29 1.34 18.37 2.54
CA HIS A 29 0.76 18.78 3.83
C HIS A 29 0.57 17.69 4.88
N THR A 30 0.95 16.45 4.55
CA THR A 30 0.75 15.26 5.40
C THR A 30 2.05 14.78 6.02
N VAL A 31 3.14 14.77 5.26
CA VAL A 31 4.43 14.22 5.69
C VAL A 31 5.44 15.32 5.93
N SER A 32 6.35 15.12 6.88
CA SER A 32 7.37 16.10 7.31
C SER A 32 8.30 16.62 6.22
N VAL A 33 8.36 15.98 5.04
CA VAL A 33 9.10 16.47 3.86
C VAL A 33 8.37 17.58 3.10
N ASN A 34 7.07 17.77 3.34
CA ASN A 34 6.29 18.92 2.91
C ASN A 34 5.08 19.12 3.81
N PRO A 35 5.31 19.57 5.05
CA PRO A 35 4.28 19.71 6.06
C PRO A 35 3.36 20.88 5.72
N HIS A 36 2.15 20.86 6.28
CA HIS A 36 1.32 22.05 6.34
C HIS A 36 2.02 23.14 7.19
N PRO A 37 1.93 24.43 6.85
CA PRO A 37 2.62 25.49 7.60
C PRO A 37 2.20 25.61 9.08
N ASP A 38 0.96 25.23 9.38
CA ASP A 38 0.32 25.46 10.69
C ASP A 38 -0.17 24.18 11.39
N ARG A 39 0.22 22.99 10.92
CA ARG A 39 -0.23 21.70 11.51
C ARG A 39 0.94 20.74 11.63
N ASP A 40 0.84 19.84 12.58
CA ASP A 40 1.80 18.75 12.73
C ASP A 40 1.71 17.80 11.53
N ALA A 41 2.83 17.17 11.20
CA ALA A 41 2.97 16.30 10.06
C ALA A 41 3.58 14.97 10.47
N VAL A 42 3.20 13.91 9.77
CA VAL A 42 3.74 12.58 10.01
C VAL A 42 5.24 12.57 9.66
N PRO A 43 6.12 12.17 10.59
CA PRO A 43 7.54 12.04 10.28
C PRO A 43 7.78 11.03 9.15
N LEU A 44 8.56 11.41 8.13
CA LEU A 44 8.94 10.48 7.05
C LEU A 44 9.62 9.21 7.61
N SER A 45 10.35 9.32 8.72
CA SER A 45 10.98 8.19 9.39
C SER A 45 9.97 7.17 9.92
N TRP A 46 8.78 7.59 10.37
CA TRP A 46 7.71 6.69 10.78
C TRP A 46 7.17 5.89 9.61
N ILE A 47 6.94 6.56 8.47
CA ILE A 47 6.47 5.90 7.24
C ILE A 47 7.49 4.84 6.80
N LYS A 48 8.78 5.17 6.81
CA LYS A 48 9.85 4.21 6.49
C LYS A 48 9.90 3.04 7.47
N TYR A 49 9.81 3.31 8.76
CA TYR A 49 9.82 2.25 9.77
C TYR A 49 8.63 1.29 9.58
N LEU A 50 7.41 1.83 9.41
CA LEU A 50 6.22 1.01 9.16
C LEU A 50 6.36 0.16 7.89
N ALA A 51 6.91 0.73 6.82
CA ALA A 51 7.03 0.04 5.54
C ALA A 51 8.10 -1.05 5.53
N HIS A 52 9.20 -0.86 6.27
CA HIS A 52 10.42 -1.65 6.10
C HIS A 52 10.80 -2.50 7.32
N GLU A 53 10.36 -2.12 8.51
CA GLU A 53 10.78 -2.75 9.78
C GLU A 53 9.62 -3.44 10.52
N VAL A 54 8.37 -3.03 10.28
CA VAL A 54 7.21 -3.62 10.94
C VAL A 54 6.63 -4.74 10.09
N PRO A 55 6.68 -6.00 10.56
CA PRO A 55 6.05 -7.09 9.83
C PRO A 55 4.53 -6.92 9.78
N ASP A 56 3.90 -7.49 8.76
CA ASP A 56 2.45 -7.49 8.59
C ASP A 56 1.80 -6.10 8.46
N ILE A 57 2.58 -5.07 8.09
CA ILE A 57 2.08 -3.76 7.67
C ILE A 57 2.56 -3.48 6.25
N ASP A 58 1.62 -3.15 5.37
CA ASP A 58 1.94 -2.61 4.05
C ASP A 58 1.66 -1.11 4.00
N VAL A 59 2.55 -0.35 3.36
CA VAL A 59 2.46 1.11 3.29
C VAL A 59 2.45 1.57 1.83
N TRP A 60 1.56 2.51 1.50
CA TRP A 60 1.35 3.01 0.14
C TRP A 60 1.38 4.54 0.08
N ALA A 61 1.90 5.07 -1.03
CA ALA A 61 1.80 6.48 -1.36
C ALA A 61 0.51 6.78 -2.15
N THR A 62 -0.44 7.49 -1.54
CA THR A 62 -1.75 7.84 -2.13
C THR A 62 -1.92 9.34 -2.24
N GLY A 63 -1.64 9.90 -3.42
CA GLY A 63 -1.62 11.35 -3.65
C GLY A 63 -0.39 11.77 -4.44
N ASN A 64 0.39 12.73 -3.95
CA ASN A 64 1.63 13.11 -4.65
C ASN A 64 2.67 11.99 -4.60
N GLN A 65 2.92 11.39 -5.77
CA GLN A 65 3.73 10.18 -5.95
C GLN A 65 5.23 10.38 -5.72
N THR A 66 5.68 11.58 -5.35
CA THR A 66 7.06 11.82 -4.91
C THR A 66 7.38 11.04 -3.63
N LEU A 67 6.38 10.81 -2.75
CA LEU A 67 6.58 10.02 -1.51
C LEU A 67 7.03 8.59 -1.78
N ARG A 68 6.63 8.01 -2.93
CA ARG A 68 7.09 6.69 -3.40
C ARG A 68 8.61 6.60 -3.38
N GLU A 69 9.28 7.65 -3.84
CA GLU A 69 10.73 7.73 -3.92
C GLU A 69 11.35 8.18 -2.60
N GLU A 70 10.73 9.15 -1.90
CA GLU A 70 11.22 9.65 -0.61
C GLU A 70 11.21 8.55 0.48
N ALA A 71 10.20 7.68 0.47
CA ALA A 71 9.98 6.60 1.44
C ALA A 71 10.34 5.19 0.93
N SER A 72 10.65 5.04 -0.36
CA SER A 72 10.85 3.73 -1.02
C SER A 72 9.66 2.77 -0.84
N ILE A 73 8.44 3.27 -0.99
CA ILE A 73 7.18 2.52 -0.85
C ILE A 73 6.44 2.44 -2.18
N PRO A 74 5.52 1.49 -2.42
CA PRO A 74 4.73 1.46 -3.65
C PRO A 74 3.72 2.63 -3.76
N GLY A 75 3.36 3.00 -4.99
CA GLY A 75 2.38 4.03 -5.30
C GLY A 75 1.24 3.51 -6.19
N ILE A 76 0.49 4.43 -6.79
CA ILE A 76 -0.69 4.13 -7.60
C ILE A 76 -0.34 3.32 -8.86
N SER A 77 0.81 3.55 -9.47
CA SER A 77 1.26 2.79 -10.65
C SER A 77 1.53 1.32 -10.31
N GLU A 78 2.12 1.07 -9.14
CA GLU A 78 2.34 -0.27 -8.60
C GLU A 78 1.01 -0.95 -8.26
N ALA A 79 0.03 -0.21 -7.72
CA ALA A 79 -1.32 -0.73 -7.45
C ALA A 79 -2.04 -1.15 -8.75
N ILE A 80 -1.95 -0.34 -9.82
CA ILE A 80 -2.49 -0.70 -11.15
C ILE A 80 -1.82 -1.97 -11.67
N THR A 81 -0.51 -2.10 -11.48
CA THR A 81 0.26 -3.28 -11.93
C THR A 81 -0.18 -4.53 -11.17
N CYS A 82 -0.36 -4.45 -9.84
CA CYS A 82 -0.90 -5.54 -9.04
C CYS A 82 -2.30 -5.92 -9.50
N TRP A 83 -3.19 -4.95 -9.68
CA TRP A 83 -4.55 -5.21 -10.13
C TRP A 83 -4.61 -5.83 -11.53
N ARG A 84 -3.75 -5.37 -12.44
CA ARG A 84 -3.59 -5.98 -13.77
C ARG A 84 -3.24 -7.44 -13.65
N TYR A 85 -2.24 -7.79 -12.83
CA TYR A 85 -1.84 -9.18 -12.62
C TYR A 85 -2.97 -10.05 -12.07
N LEU A 86 -3.78 -9.49 -11.16
CA LEU A 86 -4.88 -10.21 -10.51
C LEU A 86 -6.13 -10.37 -11.38
N THR A 87 -6.24 -9.65 -12.50
CA THR A 87 -7.48 -9.58 -13.28
C THR A 87 -7.31 -9.87 -14.76
N LEU A 88 -6.13 -9.68 -15.33
CA LEU A 88 -5.86 -9.89 -16.75
C LEU A 88 -4.93 -11.09 -16.97
N PRO A 89 -5.12 -11.82 -18.08
CA PRO A 89 -6.07 -11.55 -19.18
C PRO A 89 -7.52 -12.01 -18.92
N GLU A 90 -7.81 -12.66 -17.80
CA GLU A 90 -9.05 -13.43 -17.56
C GLU A 90 -10.31 -12.56 -17.55
N ASN A 91 -10.23 -11.35 -17.02
CA ASN A 91 -11.38 -10.46 -16.83
C ASN A 91 -11.04 -8.98 -17.08
N PRO A 92 -11.00 -8.54 -18.34
CA PRO A 92 -10.73 -7.15 -18.70
C PRO A 92 -11.76 -6.15 -18.17
N MET A 93 -13.02 -6.58 -18.00
CA MET A 93 -14.06 -5.73 -17.40
C MET A 93 -13.76 -5.45 -15.93
N LYS A 94 -13.28 -6.45 -15.19
CA LYS A 94 -12.88 -6.29 -13.79
C LYS A 94 -11.65 -5.39 -13.65
N PHE A 95 -10.69 -5.48 -14.56
CA PHE A 95 -9.57 -4.53 -14.59
C PHE A 95 -10.06 -3.08 -14.64
N HIS A 96 -10.93 -2.75 -15.60
CA HIS A 96 -11.47 -1.40 -15.78
C HIS A 96 -12.52 -0.95 -14.75
N SER A 97 -12.92 -1.83 -13.81
CA SER A 97 -13.81 -1.43 -12.72
C SER A 97 -13.11 -0.56 -11.66
N HIS A 98 -11.78 -0.69 -11.53
CA HIS A 98 -10.97 0.10 -10.59
C HIS A 98 -9.86 0.92 -11.27
N VAL A 99 -9.60 0.68 -12.56
CA VAL A 99 -8.61 1.43 -13.34
C VAL A 99 -9.31 2.25 -14.41
N PRO A 100 -9.21 3.60 -14.36
CA PRO A 100 -9.87 4.48 -15.31
C PRO A 100 -9.55 4.13 -16.76
N VAL A 101 -10.55 4.26 -17.63
CA VAL A 101 -10.35 4.19 -19.07
C VAL A 101 -9.76 5.51 -19.55
N GLY A 102 -8.59 5.45 -20.19
CA GLY A 102 -7.86 6.62 -20.69
C GLY A 102 -6.47 6.74 -20.04
N ALA A 103 -5.57 7.51 -20.65
CA ALA A 103 -4.19 7.66 -20.19
C ALA A 103 -4.06 8.57 -18.95
N ARG A 104 -4.92 8.38 -17.94
CA ARG A 104 -4.86 9.08 -16.64
C ARG A 104 -4.68 8.08 -15.52
N LEU A 105 -4.03 8.51 -14.44
CA LEU A 105 -3.99 7.75 -13.20
C LEU A 105 -5.34 7.88 -12.44
N PRO A 106 -5.68 6.91 -11.59
CA PRO A 106 -6.69 7.05 -10.56
C PRO A 106 -6.47 8.33 -9.74
N GLY A 107 -7.55 9.05 -9.46
CA GLY A 107 -7.53 10.11 -8.45
C GLY A 107 -7.45 9.53 -7.03
N ARG A 108 -7.36 10.38 -6.02
CA ARG A 108 -7.19 10.00 -4.60
C ARG A 108 -8.12 8.87 -4.14
N ARG A 109 -9.45 9.07 -4.23
CA ARG A 109 -10.47 8.07 -3.85
C ARG A 109 -10.41 6.80 -4.71
N GLU A 110 -10.29 6.97 -6.02
CA GLU A 110 -10.17 5.83 -6.96
C GLU A 110 -8.92 4.97 -6.67
N GLY A 111 -7.81 5.62 -6.28
CA GLY A 111 -6.56 4.96 -5.91
C GLY A 111 -6.70 4.14 -4.62
N LEU A 112 -7.37 4.68 -3.61
CA LEU A 112 -7.67 3.95 -2.36
C LEU A 112 -8.58 2.75 -2.63
N HIS A 113 -9.65 2.93 -3.42
CA HIS A 113 -10.50 1.81 -3.82
C HIS A 113 -9.75 0.75 -4.65
N LEU A 114 -8.78 1.16 -5.48
CA LEU A 114 -7.92 0.24 -6.21
C LEU A 114 -7.03 -0.59 -5.27
N ILE A 115 -6.38 0.06 -4.30
CA ILE A 115 -5.55 -0.62 -3.29
C ILE A 115 -6.42 -1.58 -2.47
N GLN A 116 -7.58 -1.13 -2.00
CA GLN A 116 -8.54 -1.97 -1.29
C GLN A 116 -8.97 -3.18 -2.13
N ALA A 117 -9.21 -3.01 -3.44
CA ALA A 117 -9.57 -4.10 -4.34
C ALA A 117 -8.43 -5.11 -4.50
N VAL A 118 -7.17 -4.65 -4.55
CA VAL A 118 -5.99 -5.53 -4.55
C VAL A 118 -6.00 -6.42 -3.31
N TYR A 119 -6.08 -5.85 -2.11
CA TYR A 119 -6.09 -6.65 -0.88
C TYR A 119 -7.34 -7.52 -0.74
N GLY A 120 -8.51 -7.04 -1.16
CA GLY A 120 -9.74 -7.82 -1.15
C GLY A 120 -9.69 -9.03 -2.09
N GLN A 121 -8.86 -8.98 -3.13
CA GLN A 121 -8.63 -10.10 -4.03
C GLN A 121 -7.55 -11.07 -3.52
N LEU A 122 -6.62 -10.57 -2.70
CA LEU A 122 -5.54 -11.35 -2.10
C LEU A 122 -5.97 -12.08 -0.83
N ALA A 123 -6.84 -11.46 -0.03
CA ALA A 123 -7.30 -12.01 1.23
C ALA A 123 -8.23 -13.21 1.05
N THR A 124 -8.00 -14.23 1.86
CA THR A 124 -8.94 -15.33 2.07
C THR A 124 -10.10 -14.88 2.96
N ALA A 125 -11.22 -15.62 2.93
CA ALA A 125 -12.41 -15.28 3.71
C ALA A 125 -12.20 -15.29 5.24
N SER A 126 -11.09 -15.84 5.73
CA SER A 126 -10.74 -15.89 7.16
C SER A 126 -9.73 -14.82 7.58
N GLU A 127 -9.06 -14.17 6.62
CA GLU A 127 -8.10 -13.10 6.92
C GLU A 127 -8.85 -11.79 7.12
N THR A 128 -8.40 -11.02 8.10
CA THR A 128 -8.92 -9.69 8.40
C THR A 128 -7.76 -8.72 8.49
N TYR A 129 -7.90 -7.57 7.84
CA TYR A 129 -6.90 -6.52 7.85
C TYR A 129 -7.56 -5.16 8.04
N GLN A 130 -6.81 -4.21 8.57
CA GLN A 130 -7.24 -2.82 8.73
C GLN A 130 -6.80 -1.98 7.54
N LEU A 131 -7.62 -1.00 7.18
CA LEU A 131 -7.33 -0.02 6.14
C LEU A 131 -7.25 1.35 6.79
N ILE A 132 -6.09 1.99 6.74
CA ILE A 132 -5.86 3.32 7.31
C ILE A 132 -5.44 4.26 6.18
N VAL A 133 -6.01 5.45 6.13
CA VAL A 133 -5.57 6.53 5.24
C VAL A 133 -5.26 7.78 6.04
N VAL A 134 -4.09 8.35 5.81
CA VAL A 134 -3.63 9.61 6.41
C VAL A 134 -3.46 10.63 5.28
N ASP A 135 -4.31 11.65 5.29
CA ASP A 135 -4.42 12.63 4.20
C ASP A 135 -4.90 13.98 4.75
N ASP A 136 -4.39 15.08 4.21
CA ASP A 136 -4.79 16.44 4.61
C ASP A 136 -6.20 16.81 4.09
N VAL A 137 -6.71 16.06 3.12
CA VAL A 137 -8.07 16.16 2.60
C VAL A 137 -9.01 15.26 3.39
N ASP A 138 -10.22 15.76 3.66
CA ASP A 138 -11.30 14.97 4.24
C ASP A 138 -11.68 13.79 3.33
N LEU A 139 -11.46 12.58 3.85
CA LEU A 139 -11.77 11.29 3.25
C LEU A 139 -12.69 10.45 4.17
N SER A 140 -13.36 11.09 5.13
CA SER A 140 -14.30 10.41 6.03
C SER A 140 -15.46 9.73 5.30
N ASP A 141 -15.74 10.12 4.04
CA ASP A 141 -16.69 9.42 3.19
C ASP A 141 -16.30 7.96 2.88
N LEU A 142 -15.02 7.60 3.02
CA LEU A 142 -14.52 6.23 2.83
C LEU A 142 -14.67 5.34 4.08
N GLU A 143 -15.06 5.89 5.22
CA GLU A 143 -15.28 5.10 6.44
C GLU A 143 -16.39 4.06 6.26
N SER A 144 -17.41 4.37 5.47
CA SER A 144 -18.46 3.40 5.13
C SER A 144 -17.94 2.21 4.32
N ASP A 145 -16.79 2.36 3.67
CA ASP A 145 -16.12 1.33 2.89
C ASP A 145 -15.04 0.60 3.72
N GLY A 146 -14.94 0.89 5.03
CA GLY A 146 -14.04 0.22 5.97
C GLY A 146 -12.67 0.86 6.14
N TRP A 147 -12.46 2.08 5.64
CA TRP A 147 -11.26 2.87 5.91
C TRP A 147 -11.35 3.57 7.27
N ALA A 148 -10.23 3.67 7.98
CA ALA A 148 -10.06 4.65 9.05
C ALA A 148 -9.30 5.85 8.48
N HIS A 149 -9.94 7.02 8.42
CA HIS A 149 -9.29 8.26 7.99
C HIS A 149 -8.72 9.00 9.20
N TYR A 150 -7.51 9.54 9.02
CA TYR A 150 -6.90 10.49 9.95
C TYR A 150 -6.41 11.71 9.19
N PHE A 151 -6.61 12.89 9.77
CA PHE A 151 -5.74 14.01 9.44
C PHE A 151 -4.32 13.76 9.99
N PRO A 152 -3.27 14.39 9.43
CA PRO A 152 -1.89 14.14 9.82
C PRO A 152 -1.64 14.30 11.33
N GLU A 153 -2.15 15.38 11.92
CA GLU A 153 -2.06 15.66 13.36
C GLU A 153 -2.79 14.63 14.22
N GLU A 154 -3.97 14.17 13.76
CA GLU A 154 -4.76 13.17 14.48
C GLU A 154 -4.08 11.80 14.46
N PHE A 155 -3.40 11.46 13.36
CA PHE A 155 -2.62 10.23 13.27
C PHE A 155 -1.44 10.26 14.24
N VAL A 156 -0.73 11.39 14.33
CA VAL A 156 0.36 11.56 15.30
C VAL A 156 -0.14 11.42 16.72
N ASP A 157 -1.20 12.14 17.08
CA ASP A 157 -1.83 12.05 18.40
C ASP A 157 -2.29 10.61 18.70
N ALA A 158 -2.89 9.91 17.71
CA ALA A 158 -3.40 8.57 17.89
C ALA A 158 -2.28 7.54 18.13
N VAL A 159 -1.15 7.68 17.45
CA VAL A 159 0.06 6.88 17.67
C VAL A 159 0.65 7.15 19.05
N GLU A 160 0.85 8.42 19.40
CA GLU A 160 1.45 8.80 20.70
C GLU A 160 0.59 8.35 21.88
N ALA A 161 -0.73 8.32 21.69
CA ALA A 161 -1.69 7.81 22.65
C ALA A 161 -1.85 6.27 22.64
N ASP A 162 -1.14 5.55 21.76
CA ASP A 162 -1.26 4.09 21.53
C ASP A 162 -2.69 3.64 21.15
N THR A 163 -3.44 4.53 20.50
CA THR A 163 -4.83 4.29 20.07
C THR A 163 -4.92 3.81 18.62
N ALA A 164 -3.91 4.13 17.79
CA ALA A 164 -3.81 3.61 16.43
C ALA A 164 -3.41 2.12 16.39
N GLY A 165 -2.93 1.55 17.51
CA GLY A 165 -2.44 0.17 17.58
C GLY A 165 -1.18 -0.07 16.74
N LEU A 166 -0.38 0.98 16.51
CA LEU A 166 0.85 0.94 15.73
C LEU A 166 2.05 1.09 16.67
N ASP A 167 2.99 0.16 16.59
CA ASP A 167 4.27 0.26 17.30
C ASP A 167 5.24 1.10 16.47
N LEU A 168 5.59 2.29 16.95
CA LEU A 168 6.49 3.23 16.29
C LEU A 168 7.68 3.57 17.20
N PRO A 169 8.89 3.78 16.65
CA PRO A 169 10.09 4.00 17.47
C PRO A 169 9.99 5.35 18.20
N VAL A 170 9.97 5.29 19.53
CA VAL A 170 10.09 6.45 20.44
C VAL A 170 11.43 6.44 21.20
N PRO A 171 12.11 7.59 21.38
CA PRO A 171 11.76 8.92 20.88
C PRO A 171 12.27 9.18 19.45
N LEU A 172 11.64 10.16 18.81
CA LEU A 172 11.85 10.71 17.45
C LEU A 172 13.30 11.12 17.06
N GLU A 173 14.31 10.90 17.91
CA GLU A 173 15.68 11.42 17.73
C GLU A 173 16.67 10.46 17.05
N ASN A 174 16.25 9.25 16.70
CA ASN A 174 16.99 8.49 15.70
C ASN A 174 16.12 8.24 14.47
N PRO A 175 15.76 9.28 13.68
CA PRO A 175 15.70 9.04 12.25
C PRO A 175 17.09 8.46 11.95
N SER A 176 17.12 7.22 11.48
CA SER A 176 18.36 6.68 10.94
C SER A 176 18.81 7.67 9.87
N ASN A 177 19.77 8.52 10.22
CA ASN A 177 20.52 9.37 9.32
C ASN A 177 21.46 8.47 8.50
N ILE A 178 21.10 7.22 8.20
CA ILE A 178 21.61 6.53 7.03
C ILE A 178 21.03 7.35 5.87
N PRO A 179 21.85 8.15 5.18
CA PRO A 179 21.50 8.50 3.82
C PRO A 179 21.39 7.14 3.12
N LEU A 180 20.31 6.89 2.38
CA LEU A 180 20.17 5.71 1.52
C LEU A 180 21.13 5.82 0.32
N THR A 181 22.41 5.93 0.62
CA THR A 181 23.57 5.65 -0.22
C THR A 181 24.33 4.44 0.33
N ASP A 182 23.73 3.71 1.28
CA ASP A 182 24.22 2.41 1.72
C ASP A 182 23.97 1.41 0.59
N PRO A 183 25.01 0.83 -0.04
CA PRO A 183 24.85 -0.11 -1.15
C PRO A 183 24.13 -1.41 -0.75
N ASP A 184 23.93 -1.65 0.54
CA ASP A 184 23.21 -2.81 1.06
C ASP A 184 21.73 -2.52 1.40
N CYS A 185 21.26 -1.27 1.25
CA CYS A 185 19.83 -1.01 1.27
C CYS A 185 19.24 -1.26 -0.12
N PRO A 186 18.19 -2.08 -0.27
CA PRO A 186 17.63 -2.35 -1.59
C PRO A 186 17.13 -1.03 -2.22
N ASP A 187 17.79 -0.61 -3.30
CA ASP A 187 17.50 0.62 -4.06
C ASP A 187 16.04 0.75 -4.53
N THR A 188 15.30 -0.35 -4.46
CA THR A 188 13.89 -0.51 -4.82
C THR A 188 13.34 -1.66 -3.99
N TYR A 189 12.05 -1.61 -3.59
CA TYR A 189 11.28 -2.86 -3.47
C TYR A 189 11.64 -3.69 -4.69
N PRO A 190 12.07 -4.96 -4.58
CA PRO A 190 12.38 -5.73 -5.78
C PRO A 190 11.17 -5.58 -6.68
N PRO A 191 11.33 -5.04 -7.92
CA PRO A 191 10.23 -5.09 -8.85
C PRO A 191 9.80 -6.54 -8.85
N LEU A 192 8.52 -6.81 -8.58
CA LEU A 192 7.97 -8.11 -8.90
C LEU A 192 8.21 -8.25 -10.40
N ASP A 193 9.28 -8.96 -10.74
CA ASP A 193 9.70 -9.21 -12.12
C ASP A 193 8.68 -10.18 -12.70
N PHE A 194 7.60 -9.62 -13.23
CA PHE A 194 6.56 -10.38 -13.93
C PHE A 194 6.92 -10.60 -15.41
N ASP A 195 8.03 -10.01 -15.90
CA ASP A 195 8.52 -10.18 -17.27
C ASP A 195 9.54 -11.33 -17.39
N GLN A 196 10.03 -11.87 -16.27
CA GLN A 196 10.69 -13.17 -16.23
C GLN A 196 9.79 -14.26 -15.63
N PRO A 197 9.62 -15.41 -16.31
CA PRO A 197 9.15 -16.61 -15.61
C PRO A 197 10.30 -17.09 -14.70
N GLY A 198 10.23 -16.82 -13.40
CA GLY A 198 11.21 -17.36 -12.46
C GLY A 198 10.68 -17.48 -11.03
N PRO A 199 11.15 -18.45 -10.20
CA PRO A 199 11.60 -19.80 -10.50
C PRO A 199 10.70 -20.79 -9.74
N LEU A 200 9.58 -21.21 -10.33
CA LEU A 200 8.84 -22.38 -9.87
C LEU A 200 9.08 -23.57 -10.80
N GLN A 201 10.35 -23.90 -11.11
CA GLN A 201 10.78 -25.24 -11.51
C GLN A 201 12.30 -25.40 -11.28
N TYR A 202 12.68 -26.10 -10.21
CA TYR A 202 13.57 -27.28 -10.18
C TYR A 202 14.20 -27.45 -8.78
N ARG A 203 13.77 -28.56 -8.14
CA ARG A 203 14.21 -29.19 -6.89
C ARG A 203 13.73 -28.62 -5.58
#